data_AF-A0A958V5C9-F1
#
_entry.id   AF-A0A958V5C9-F1
#
_cell.length_a   1.000
_cell.length_b   1.000
_cell.length_c   1.000
_cell.angle_alpha   90.00
_cell.angle_beta   90.00
_cell.angle_gamma   90.00
#
_symmetry.space_group_name_H-M   'P 1'
#
loop_
_entity.id
_entity.type
_entity.pdbx_description
1 polymer ?
#
loop_
_entity_poly.entity_id
_entity_poly.type
_entity_poly.pdbx_seq_one_letter_code
_entity_poly.pdbx_strand_id
1 'polypeptide(L)'
;MNEREDKDNDIFLRNTLRNIPLNTPSDDFTDRVMDRIYAEQANKMIRYSPLISLKGWLAIAGMNLLMVTYLIRADKNESPAWPYLNAFFDKIKDLKVLHFSFDYPETLKYGFIFLAVMLLFQVSFLKKHFDKHLNS
;
A
#
# COMPACT_ATOMS: atom_id res chain seq x y z
N MET A 1 -18.06 -36.64 55.28
CA MET A 1 -18.18 -35.21 54.97
C MET A 1 -19.51 -34.74 55.54
N ASN A 2 -19.49 -33.68 56.33
CA ASN A 2 -20.59 -33.29 57.23
C ASN A 2 -21.54 -32.34 56.48
N GLU A 3 -22.62 -32.84 55.89
CA GLU A 3 -23.56 -32.08 55.03
C GLU A 3 -24.15 -30.81 55.67
N ARG A 4 -24.09 -30.71 57.00
CA ARG A 4 -24.55 -29.54 57.75
C ARG A 4 -23.57 -28.37 57.65
N GLU A 5 -22.26 -28.67 57.69
CA GLU A 5 -21.20 -27.66 57.57
C GLU A 5 -21.20 -27.03 56.17
N ASP A 6 -21.44 -27.83 55.13
CA ASP A 6 -21.53 -27.31 53.75
C ASP A 6 -22.72 -26.36 53.55
N LYS A 7 -23.86 -26.65 54.20
CA LYS A 7 -25.05 -25.77 54.16
C LYS A 7 -24.84 -24.47 54.91
N ASP A 8 -24.21 -24.53 56.08
CA ASP A 8 -23.93 -23.33 56.88
C ASP A 8 -22.95 -22.40 56.14
N ASN A 9 -21.96 -22.96 55.44
CA ASN A 9 -21.02 -22.23 54.61
C ASN A 9 -21.70 -21.59 53.37
N ASP A 10 -22.61 -22.31 52.70
CA ASP A 10 -23.37 -21.75 51.57
C ASP A 10 -24.27 -20.59 52.01
N ILE A 11 -24.97 -20.74 53.14
CA ILE A 11 -25.82 -19.68 53.71
C ILE A 11 -24.98 -18.46 54.08
N PHE A 12 -23.82 -18.66 54.70
CA PHE A 12 -22.89 -17.59 55.05
C PHE A 12 -22.37 -16.85 53.81
N LEU A 13 -21.95 -17.58 52.77
CA LEU A 13 -21.45 -17.01 51.53
C LEU A 13 -22.55 -16.20 50.82
N ARG A 14 -23.76 -16.74 50.77
CA ARG A 14 -24.90 -16.13 50.11
C ARG A 14 -25.40 -14.87 50.83
N ASN A 15 -25.37 -14.86 52.17
CA ASN A 15 -25.64 -13.64 52.96
C ASN A 15 -24.53 -12.59 52.77
N THR A 16 -23.27 -13.01 52.72
CA THR A 16 -22.13 -12.11 52.51
C THR A 16 -22.22 -11.45 51.14
N LEU A 17 -22.48 -12.21 50.08
CA LEU A 17 -22.65 -11.71 48.71
C LEU A 17 -23.88 -10.82 48.55
N ARG A 18 -24.98 -11.12 49.25
CA ARG A 18 -26.22 -10.31 49.20
C ARG A 18 -26.06 -8.93 49.82
N ASN A 19 -25.15 -8.77 50.78
CA ASN A 19 -24.87 -7.51 51.46
C ASN A 19 -23.83 -6.64 50.73
N ILE A 20 -23.26 -7.12 49.62
CA ILE A 20 -22.37 -6.31 48.79
C ILE A 20 -23.25 -5.37 47.97
N PRO A 21 -23.09 -4.04 48.10
CA PRO A 21 -23.80 -3.10 47.24
C PRO A 21 -23.42 -3.38 45.79
N LEU A 22 -24.42 -3.58 44.92
CA LEU A 22 -24.18 -3.65 43.49
C LEU A 22 -23.61 -2.29 43.07
N ASN A 23 -22.31 -2.26 42.75
CA ASN A 23 -21.69 -1.10 42.13
C ASN A 23 -22.30 -0.95 40.75
N THR A 24 -23.33 -0.13 40.65
CA THR A 24 -23.83 0.33 39.37
C THR A 24 -22.78 1.25 38.76
N PRO A 25 -22.45 1.07 37.46
CA PRO A 25 -21.62 2.04 36.78
C PRO A 25 -22.27 3.43 36.92
N SER A 26 -21.46 4.47 36.97
CA SER A 26 -21.96 5.84 36.89
C SER A 26 -22.77 6.03 35.61
N ASP A 27 -23.73 6.95 35.62
CA ASP A 27 -24.62 7.21 34.48
C ASP A 27 -23.87 7.43 33.16
N ASP A 28 -22.73 8.14 33.17
CA ASP A 28 -21.94 8.41 31.94
C ASP A 28 -20.82 7.37 31.67
N PHE A 29 -20.86 6.19 32.28
CA PHE A 29 -19.81 5.19 32.10
C PHE A 29 -19.66 4.79 30.63
N THR A 30 -20.79 4.53 29.96
CA THR A 30 -20.81 4.16 28.54
C THR A 30 -20.24 5.26 27.67
N ASP A 31 -20.61 6.52 27.93
CA ASP A 31 -20.14 7.67 27.16
C ASP A 31 -18.64 7.85 27.29
N ARG A 32 -18.09 7.75 28.51
CA ARG A 32 -16.64 7.86 28.75
C ARG A 32 -15.84 6.72 28.15
N VAL A 33 -16.40 5.51 28.13
CA VAL A 33 -15.77 4.35 27.49
C VAL A 33 -15.78 4.51 25.97
N MET A 34 -16.93 4.91 25.40
CA MET A 34 -17.05 5.13 23.96
C MET A 34 -16.19 6.29 23.48
N ASP A 35 -16.13 7.41 24.21
CA ASP A 35 -15.24 8.53 23.90
C ASP A 35 -13.78 8.11 23.84
N ARG A 36 -13.35 7.25 24.77
CA ARG A 36 -11.97 6.75 24.78
C ARG A 36 -11.69 5.77 23.64
N ILE A 37 -12.66 4.91 23.31
CA ILE A 37 -12.61 4.02 22.15
C ILE A 37 -12.52 4.84 20.86
N TYR A 38 -13.35 5.89 20.71
CA TYR A 38 -13.33 6.76 19.54
C TYR A 38 -12.03 7.57 19.44
N ALA A 39 -11.48 8.06 20.55
CA ALA A 39 -10.19 8.75 20.55
C ALA A 39 -9.03 7.85 20.12
N GLU A 40 -9.00 6.59 20.58
CA GLU A 40 -7.99 5.61 20.15
C GLU A 40 -8.21 5.14 18.71
N GLN A 41 -9.47 4.94 18.28
CA GLN A 41 -9.80 4.59 16.89
C GLN A 41 -9.51 5.75 15.92
N ALA A 42 -9.72 7.01 16.32
CA ALA A 42 -9.38 8.17 15.51
C ALA A 42 -7.87 8.25 15.24
N ASN A 43 -7.04 7.88 16.23
CA ASN A 43 -5.60 7.80 16.08
C ASN A 43 -5.15 6.56 15.27
N LYS A 44 -5.99 5.52 15.26
CA LYS A 44 -5.82 4.30 14.46
C LYS A 44 -6.60 4.34 13.13
N MET A 45 -7.13 5.50 12.73
CA MET A 45 -7.74 5.65 11.40
C MET A 45 -6.68 5.22 10.40
N ILE A 46 -7.01 4.15 9.66
CA ILE A 46 -6.19 3.57 8.62
C ILE A 46 -5.96 4.69 7.62
N ARG A 47 -4.84 5.40 7.76
CA ARG A 47 -4.47 6.47 6.83
C ARG A 47 -4.22 5.77 5.51
N TYR A 48 -5.19 5.85 4.62
CA TYR A 48 -5.07 5.42 3.24
C TYR A 48 -3.99 6.27 2.57
N SER A 49 -2.75 5.82 2.73
CA SER A 49 -1.63 6.37 2.00
C SER A 49 -1.75 5.87 0.56
N PRO A 50 -1.57 6.73 -0.45
CA PRO A 50 -1.53 6.28 -1.82
C PRO A 50 -0.48 5.18 -1.97
N LEU A 51 -0.85 4.06 -2.60
CA LEU A 51 -0.02 2.87 -2.77
C LEU A 51 1.36 3.21 -3.41
N ILE A 52 1.36 4.23 -4.27
CA ILE A 52 2.55 4.85 -4.86
C ILE A 52 2.40 6.36 -4.73
N SER A 53 3.41 7.01 -4.16
CA SER A 53 3.47 8.48 -4.05
C SER A 53 3.49 9.14 -5.43
N LEU A 54 3.06 10.41 -5.52
CA LEU A 54 3.10 11.18 -6.77
C LEU A 54 4.50 11.20 -7.40
N LYS A 55 5.56 11.19 -6.57
CA LYS A 55 6.96 11.09 -7.02
C LYS A 55 7.26 9.75 -7.70
N GLY A 56 6.72 8.64 -7.16
CA GLY A 56 6.87 7.32 -7.75
C GLY A 56 6.19 7.21 -9.12
N TRP A 57 5.03 7.84 -9.30
CA TRP A 57 4.36 7.93 -10.60
C TRP A 57 5.17 8.71 -11.63
N LEU A 58 5.77 9.83 -11.22
CA LEU A 58 6.63 10.65 -12.08
C LEU A 58 7.90 9.87 -12.50
N ALA A 59 8.46 9.07 -11.59
CA ALA A 59 9.59 8.19 -11.89
C ALA A 59 9.22 7.08 -12.89
N ILE A 60 8.07 6.41 -12.71
CA ILE A 60 7.59 5.36 -13.63
C ILE A 60 7.33 5.93 -15.03
N ALA A 61 6.68 7.09 -15.12
CA ALA A 61 6.42 7.77 -16.38
C ALA A 61 7.73 8.19 -17.08
N GLY A 62 8.67 8.76 -16.32
CA GLY A 62 10.00 9.12 -16.82
C GLY A 62 10.75 7.91 -17.35
N MET A 63 10.79 6.81 -16.61
CA MET A 63 11.48 5.58 -17.02
C MET A 63 10.90 4.99 -18.31
N ASN A 64 9.57 4.96 -18.45
CA ASN A 64 8.92 4.48 -19.67
C ASN A 64 9.25 5.39 -20.86
N LEU A 65 9.23 6.71 -20.66
CA LEU A 65 9.55 7.68 -21.72
C LEU A 65 11.02 7.56 -22.17
N LEU A 66 11.94 7.31 -21.25
CA LEU A 66 13.34 7.00 -21.56
C LEU A 66 13.50 5.72 -22.37
N MET A 67 12.76 4.67 -22.01
CA MET A 67 12.79 3.40 -22.74
C MET A 67 12.24 3.55 -24.16
N VAL A 68 11.12 4.25 -24.34
CA VAL A 68 10.52 4.49 -25.67
C VAL A 68 11.44 5.33 -26.54
N THR A 69 12.04 6.40 -25.99
CA THR A 69 12.97 7.26 -26.74
C THR A 69 14.25 6.54 -27.12
N TYR A 70 14.77 5.65 -26.26
CA TYR A 70 15.89 4.78 -26.58
C TYR A 70 15.57 3.84 -27.75
N LEU A 71 14.44 3.14 -27.67
CA LEU A 71 14.01 2.21 -28.71
C LEU A 71 13.87 2.93 -30.06
N ILE A 72 13.12 4.03 -30.14
CA ILE A 72 12.91 4.75 -31.41
C ILE A 72 14.23 5.18 -32.06
N ARG A 73 15.23 5.58 -31.27
CA ARG A 73 16.53 6.05 -31.77
C ARG A 73 17.55 4.97 -32.06
N ALA A 74 17.38 3.75 -31.53
CA ALA A 74 18.27 2.63 -31.78
C ALA A 74 18.42 2.32 -33.30
N ASP A 75 17.40 2.59 -34.11
CA ASP A 75 17.46 2.37 -35.57
C ASP A 75 18.12 3.54 -36.33
N LYS A 76 18.19 4.73 -35.72
CA LYS A 76 18.54 5.96 -36.45
C LYS A 76 20.00 6.39 -36.30
N ASN A 77 20.77 5.80 -35.37
CA ASN A 77 22.13 6.26 -35.02
C ASN A 77 22.23 7.78 -34.74
N GLU A 78 21.11 8.42 -34.41
CA GLU A 78 21.03 9.86 -34.18
C GLU A 78 21.29 10.17 -32.71
N SER A 79 22.24 11.08 -32.45
CA SER A 79 22.53 11.56 -31.11
C SER A 79 21.30 12.27 -30.50
N PRO A 80 20.91 11.99 -29.24
CA PRO A 80 19.86 12.72 -28.54
C PRO A 80 20.19 14.20 -28.43
N ALA A 81 19.15 15.03 -28.57
CA ALA A 81 19.22 16.49 -28.42
C ALA A 81 19.61 16.95 -27.00
N TRP A 82 19.64 16.03 -26.02
CA TRP A 82 20.05 16.32 -24.64
C TRP A 82 21.38 15.65 -24.30
N PRO A 83 22.44 16.43 -24.03
CA PRO A 83 23.78 15.91 -23.71
C PRO A 83 23.81 14.95 -22.51
N TYR A 84 22.95 15.21 -21.51
CA TYR A 84 22.86 14.39 -20.30
C TYR A 84 22.31 12.98 -20.56
N LEU A 85 21.45 12.82 -21.57
CA LEU A 85 20.92 11.52 -21.95
C LEU A 85 21.96 10.67 -22.68
N ASN A 86 22.80 11.31 -23.50
CA ASN A 86 23.93 10.64 -24.14
C ASN A 86 24.89 10.05 -23.11
N ALA A 87 25.32 10.86 -22.14
CA ALA A 87 26.22 10.40 -21.08
C ALA A 87 25.65 9.23 -20.27
N PHE A 88 24.32 9.17 -20.09
CA PHE A 88 23.66 8.05 -19.44
C PHE A 88 23.66 6.78 -20.30
N PHE A 89 23.29 6.89 -21.58
CA PHE A 89 23.30 5.73 -22.49
C PHE A 89 24.71 5.21 -22.76
N ASP A 90 25.71 6.08 -22.88
CA ASP A 90 27.11 5.68 -23.06
C ASP A 90 27.64 4.93 -21.83
N LYS A 91 27.32 5.40 -20.61
CA LYS A 91 27.63 4.67 -19.37
C LYS A 91 26.96 3.30 -19.31
N ILE A 92 25.74 3.16 -19.84
CA ILE A 92 25.03 1.87 -19.91
C ILE A 92 25.63 0.96 -20.97
N LYS A 93 26.07 1.49 -22.12
CA LYS A 93 26.75 0.71 -23.16
C LYS A 93 28.10 0.18 -22.70
N ASP A 94 28.82 0.94 -21.87
CA ASP A 94 30.11 0.54 -21.29
C ASP A 94 29.99 -0.61 -20.27
N LEU A 95 28.79 -0.79 -19.68
CA LEU A 95 28.46 -1.98 -18.91
C LEU A 95 28.36 -3.19 -19.86
N LYS A 96 29.49 -3.89 -20.03
CA LYS A 96 29.66 -5.14 -20.82
C LYS A 96 28.60 -6.25 -20.58
N VAL A 97 27.74 -6.10 -19.57
CA VAL A 97 26.64 -7.01 -19.23
C VAL A 97 25.49 -6.95 -20.25
N LEU A 98 25.38 -5.86 -21.04
CA LEU A 98 24.29 -5.66 -22.01
C LEU A 98 24.71 -5.82 -23.48
N HIS A 99 25.81 -6.51 -23.78
CA HIS A 99 26.19 -6.84 -25.16
C HIS A 99 25.35 -8.02 -25.69
N PHE A 100 24.02 -7.86 -25.71
CA PHE A 100 23.13 -8.75 -26.44
C PHE A 100 22.97 -8.19 -27.85
N SER A 101 23.83 -8.63 -28.77
CA SER A 101 23.64 -8.41 -30.21
C SER A 101 22.53 -9.34 -30.70
N PHE A 102 21.29 -9.05 -30.31
CA PHE A 102 20.11 -9.68 -30.88
C PHE A 102 19.58 -8.76 -31.97
N ASP A 103 19.55 -9.24 -33.20
CA ASP A 103 18.90 -8.56 -34.32
C ASP A 103 17.39 -8.69 -34.09
N TYR A 104 16.79 -7.68 -33.47
CA TYR A 104 15.37 -7.72 -33.13
C TYR A 104 14.55 -7.27 -34.34
N PRO A 105 13.56 -8.05 -34.79
CA PRO A 105 12.63 -7.59 -35.81
C PRO A 105 11.87 -6.34 -35.35
N GLU A 106 11.66 -5.38 -36.26
CA GLU A 106 10.99 -4.10 -35.96
C GLU A 106 9.63 -4.28 -35.28
N THR A 107 8.91 -5.36 -35.61
CA THR A 107 7.63 -5.71 -34.99
C THR A 107 7.73 -5.96 -33.48
N LEU A 108 8.83 -6.56 -33.01
CA LEU A 108 9.06 -6.76 -31.56
C LEU A 108 9.32 -5.43 -30.86
N LYS A 109 10.07 -4.52 -31.49
CA LYS A 109 10.33 -3.18 -30.96
C LYS A 109 9.04 -2.38 -30.77
N TYR A 110 8.19 -2.33 -31.80
CA TYR A 110 6.87 -1.69 -31.69
C TYR A 110 5.97 -2.40 -30.68
N GLY A 111 6.06 -3.73 -30.58
CA GLY A 111 5.37 -4.53 -29.57
C GLY A 111 5.77 -4.16 -28.13
N PHE A 112 7.06 -3.97 -27.85
CA PHE A 112 7.55 -3.54 -26.54
C PHE A 112 7.10 -2.11 -26.19
N ILE A 113 7.13 -1.19 -27.16
CA ILE A 113 6.62 0.18 -26.97
C ILE A 113 5.12 0.14 -26.65
N PHE A 114 4.35 -0.63 -27.41
CA PHE A 114 2.92 -0.81 -27.19
C PHE A 114 2.63 -1.41 -25.81
N LEU A 115 3.37 -2.46 -25.42
CA LEU A 115 3.26 -3.08 -24.10
C LEU A 115 3.56 -2.08 -22.98
N ALA A 116 4.63 -1.30 -23.10
CA ALA A 116 5.01 -0.29 -22.11
C ALA A 116 3.90 0.76 -21.91
N VAL A 117 3.34 1.28 -23.01
CA VAL A 117 2.21 2.22 -22.97
C VAL A 117 0.97 1.57 -22.35
N MET A 118 0.67 0.33 -22.74
CA MET A 118 -0.47 -0.41 -22.24
C MET A 118 -0.35 -0.67 -20.72
N LEU A 119 0.84 -1.01 -20.22
CA LEU A 119 1.11 -1.19 -18.80
C LEU A 119 0.89 0.12 -18.02
N LEU A 120 1.36 1.26 -18.53
CA LEU A 120 1.08 2.56 -17.91
C LEU A 120 -0.43 2.83 -17.78
N PHE A 121 -1.18 2.51 -18.81
CA PHE A 121 -2.63 2.65 -18.81
C PHE A 121 -3.30 1.69 -17.83
N GLN A 122 -2.88 0.42 -17.81
CA GLN A 122 -3.39 -0.60 -16.91
C GLN A 122 -3.17 -0.23 -15.44
N VAL A 123 -1.95 0.21 -15.08
CA VAL A 123 -1.63 0.61 -13.69
C VAL A 123 -2.44 1.85 -13.31
N SER A 124 -2.63 2.81 -14.23
CA SER A 124 -3.45 4.01 -13.98
C SER A 124 -4.94 3.67 -13.78
N PHE A 125 -5.47 2.74 -14.57
CA PHE A 125 -6.85 2.26 -14.44
C PHE A 125 -7.05 1.50 -13.12
N LEU A 126 -6.09 0.64 -12.76
CA LEU A 126 -6.13 -0.13 -11.52
C LEU A 126 -6.07 0.80 -10.30
N LYS A 127 -5.24 1.86 -10.34
CA LYS A 127 -5.22 2.92 -9.32
C LYS A 127 -6.61 3.55 -9.15
N LYS A 128 -7.26 3.94 -10.25
CA LYS A 128 -8.58 4.58 -10.22
C LYS A 128 -9.65 3.66 -9.62
N HIS A 129 -9.56 2.36 -9.90
CA HIS A 129 -10.49 1.37 -9.35
C HIS A 129 -10.31 1.17 -7.83
N PHE A 130 -9.06 1.09 -7.37
CA PHE A 130 -8.73 0.93 -5.94
C PHE A 130 -8.99 2.21 -5.13
N ASP A 131 -8.66 3.40 -5.65
CA ASP A 131 -8.99 4.68 -5.00
C ASP A 131 -10.51 4.82 -4.78
N LYS A 132 -11.32 4.28 -5.69
CA LYS A 132 -12.79 4.35 -5.60
C LYS A 132 -13.38 3.41 -4.53
N HIS A 133 -12.76 2.26 -4.28
CA HIS A 133 -13.26 1.27 -3.31
C HIS A 133 -12.67 1.42 -1.91
N LEU A 134 -11.50 2.07 -1.78
CA LEU A 134 -10.84 2.27 -0.48
C LEU A 134 -11.18 3.61 0.18
N ASN A 135 -11.78 4.54 -0.57
CA ASN A 135 -12.21 5.86 -0.06
C ASN A 135 -13.74 5.95 0.16
N SER A 136 -14.41 4.80 0.32
CA SER A 136 -15.80 4.64 0.75
C SER A 136 -15.84 3.86 2.05
#